data_AF-A0A2T0QDX2-F1
#
_entry.id   AF-A0A2T0QDX2-F1
#
_cell.length_a   1.000
_cell.length_b   1.000
_cell.length_c   1.000
_cell.angle_alpha   90.00
_cell.angle_beta   90.00
_cell.angle_gamma   90.00
#
_symmetry.space_group_name_H-M   'P 1'
#
loop_
_entity.id
_entity.type
_entity.pdbx_description
1 polymer ?
#
loop_
_entity_poly.entity_id
_entity_poly.type
_entity_poly.pdbx_seq_one_letter_code
_entity_poly.pdbx_strand_id
1 'polypeptide(L)'
;MLLVSALRDAAERRFGRTWSGADLVSYVARVRARDPSRAGAIDPLTAERVLRGALGDGEAVAGLSSDQFARTFVELLIELIIDEQQAGTGLDEFLDRAIRRSERYPY
;
A
#
# COMPACT_ATOMS: atom_id res chain seq x y z
N MET A 1 7.39 1.54 13.25
CA MET A 1 6.63 0.28 13.13
C MET A 1 6.77 -0.19 11.70
N LEU A 2 6.92 -1.50 11.62
CA LEU A 2 7.38 -2.17 10.43
C LEU A 2 6.35 -2.11 9.30
N LEU A 3 5.07 -2.38 9.58
CA LEU A 3 4.08 -2.51 8.53
C LEU A 3 3.87 -1.21 7.75
N VAL A 4 3.78 -0.05 8.41
CA VAL A 4 3.62 1.25 7.71
C VAL A 4 4.84 1.52 6.82
N SER A 5 6.03 1.17 7.31
CA SER A 5 7.27 1.31 6.53
C SER A 5 7.28 0.37 5.33
N ALA A 6 6.80 -0.87 5.50
CA ALA A 6 6.64 -1.84 4.43
C ALA A 6 5.68 -1.36 3.34
N LEU A 7 4.47 -0.89 3.73
CA LEU A 7 3.50 -0.35 2.79
C LEU A 7 4.08 0.83 2.00
N ARG A 8 4.76 1.74 2.70
CA ARG A 8 5.35 2.92 2.08
C ARG A 8 6.50 2.57 1.13
N ASP A 9 7.39 1.66 1.52
CA ASP A 9 8.47 1.20 0.64
C ASP A 9 7.90 0.56 -0.63
N ALA A 10 6.93 -0.34 -0.48
CA ALA A 10 6.32 -1.05 -1.59
C ALA A 10 5.56 -0.10 -2.52
N ALA A 11 4.79 0.85 -1.96
CA ALA A 11 4.09 1.85 -2.74
C ALA A 11 5.07 2.76 -3.51
N GLU A 12 6.11 3.27 -2.85
CA GLU A 12 7.11 4.12 -3.51
C GLU A 12 7.86 3.38 -4.63
N ARG A 13 8.14 2.08 -4.48
CA ARG A 13 8.73 1.28 -5.56
C ARG A 13 7.76 1.05 -6.71
N ARG A 14 6.48 0.81 -6.41
CA ARG A 14 5.45 0.52 -7.41
C ARG A 14 5.06 1.73 -8.25
N PHE A 15 4.97 2.89 -7.63
CA PHE A 15 4.45 4.12 -8.25
C PHE A 15 5.51 5.21 -8.45
N GLY A 16 6.69 5.07 -7.83
CA GLY A 16 7.69 6.12 -7.79
C GLY A 16 7.30 7.29 -6.89
N ARG A 17 8.08 8.38 -6.99
CA ARG A 17 7.85 9.62 -6.23
C ARG A 17 6.89 10.59 -6.94
N THR A 18 6.65 10.38 -8.23
CA THR A 18 5.76 11.18 -9.07
C THR A 18 4.66 10.27 -9.59
N TRP A 19 3.64 10.09 -8.78
CA TRP A 19 2.47 9.27 -9.08
C TRP A 19 1.30 10.17 -9.51
N SER A 20 0.38 9.64 -10.33
CA SER A 20 -0.88 10.31 -10.64
C SER A 20 -2.05 9.63 -9.93
N GLY A 21 -3.15 10.36 -9.71
CA GLY A 21 -4.38 9.76 -9.20
C GLY A 21 -4.90 8.66 -10.12
N ALA A 22 -4.73 8.80 -11.44
CA ALA A 22 -5.14 7.79 -12.42
C ALA A 22 -4.36 6.47 -12.27
N ASP A 23 -3.08 6.52 -11.90
CA ASP A 23 -2.28 5.32 -11.63
C ASP A 23 -2.79 4.57 -10.41
N LEU A 24 -3.16 5.30 -9.36
CA LEU A 24 -3.71 4.71 -8.13
C LEU A 24 -5.09 4.08 -8.39
N VAL A 25 -5.99 4.79 -9.09
CA VAL A 25 -7.30 4.28 -9.50
C VAL A 25 -7.14 3.00 -10.32
N SER A 26 -6.24 3.02 -11.31
CA SER A 26 -5.99 1.86 -12.18
C SER A 26 -5.40 0.68 -11.40
N TYR A 27 -4.51 0.94 -10.45
CA TYR A 27 -3.96 -0.07 -9.57
C TYR A 27 -5.03 -0.72 -8.69
N VAL A 28 -5.86 0.09 -8.03
CA VAL A 28 -6.94 -0.39 -7.16
C VAL A 28 -7.97 -1.18 -7.96
N ALA A 29 -8.30 -0.75 -9.18
CA ALA A 29 -9.17 -1.51 -10.07
C ALA A 29 -8.59 -2.89 -10.41
N ARG A 30 -7.29 -2.96 -10.74
CA ARG A 30 -6.59 -4.22 -11.02
C ARG A 30 -6.56 -5.16 -9.81
N VAL A 31 -6.28 -4.63 -8.61
CA VAL A 31 -6.31 -5.39 -7.36
C VAL A 31 -7.69 -6.00 -7.12
N ARG A 32 -8.76 -5.20 -7.26
CA ARG A 32 -10.14 -5.69 -7.10
C ARG A 32 -10.54 -6.72 -8.15
N ALA A 33 -9.96 -6.65 -9.35
CA ALA A 33 -10.20 -7.62 -10.41
C ALA A 33 -9.42 -8.94 -10.24
N ARG A 34 -8.32 -8.93 -9.47
CA ARG A 34 -7.45 -10.10 -9.26
C ARG A 34 -8.17 -11.22 -8.50
N ASP A 35 -8.94 -10.87 -7.48
CA ASP A 35 -9.77 -11.82 -6.74
C ASP A 35 -11.20 -11.27 -6.55
N PRO A 36 -12.14 -11.67 -7.43
CA PRO A 36 -13.53 -11.23 -7.35
C PRO A 36 -14.21 -11.58 -6.02
N SER A 37 -13.76 -12.64 -5.32
CA SER A 37 -14.31 -13.03 -4.03
C SER A 37 -13.93 -12.06 -2.91
N ARG A 38 -12.84 -11.30 -3.10
CA ARG A 38 -12.33 -10.27 -2.18
C ARG A 38 -12.56 -8.85 -2.70
N ALA A 39 -13.17 -8.66 -3.87
CA ALA A 39 -13.40 -7.36 -4.49
C ALA A 39 -14.24 -6.39 -3.61
N GLY A 40 -15.08 -6.94 -2.72
CA GLY A 40 -15.85 -6.17 -1.73
C GLY A 40 -15.10 -5.89 -0.42
N ALA A 41 -13.94 -6.51 -0.21
CA ALA A 41 -13.11 -6.27 0.97
C ALA A 41 -12.27 -4.98 0.85
N ILE A 42 -12.08 -4.49 -0.38
CA ILE A 42 -11.32 -3.27 -0.69
C ILE A 42 -12.29 -2.23 -1.24
N ASP A 43 -12.68 -1.28 -0.39
CA ASP A 43 -13.35 -0.07 -0.85
C ASP A 43 -12.36 0.77 -1.68
N PRO A 44 -12.67 1.07 -2.95
CA PRO A 44 -11.70 1.68 -3.85
C PRO A 44 -11.26 3.07 -3.40
N LEU A 45 -12.20 3.87 -2.89
CA LEU A 45 -11.90 5.23 -2.43
C LEU A 45 -11.00 5.20 -1.20
N THR A 46 -11.28 4.33 -0.24
CA THR A 46 -10.45 4.15 0.95
C THR A 46 -9.07 3.63 0.56
N ALA A 47 -8.98 2.71 -0.39
CA ALA A 47 -7.71 2.18 -0.88
C ALA A 47 -6.84 3.25 -1.52
N GLU A 48 -7.41 4.08 -2.40
CA GLU A 48 -6.71 5.22 -2.99
C GLU A 48 -6.23 6.21 -1.95
N ARG A 49 -7.03 6.49 -0.92
CA ARG A 49 -6.67 7.39 0.18
C ARG A 49 -5.50 6.85 1.01
N VAL A 50 -5.51 5.55 1.31
CA VAL A 50 -4.42 4.89 2.04
C VAL A 50 -3.12 4.88 1.21
N LEU A 51 -3.20 4.62 -0.10
CA LEU A 51 -2.04 4.69 -0.99
C LEU A 51 -1.47 6.12 -1.07
N ARG A 52 -2.32 7.14 -1.17
CA ARG A 52 -1.90 8.55 -1.11
C ARG A 52 -1.18 8.89 0.18
N GLY A 53 -1.72 8.45 1.33
CA GLY A 53 -1.07 8.58 2.63
C GLY A 53 0.30 7.91 2.67
N ALA A 54 0.40 6.69 2.14
CA ALA A 54 1.68 5.97 2.04
C ALA A 54 2.69 6.72 1.17
N LEU A 55 2.23 7.36 0.09
CA LEU A 55 3.06 8.11 -0.85
C LEU A 55 3.34 9.57 -0.43
N GLY A 56 2.97 9.96 0.79
CA GLY A 56 3.33 11.23 1.41
C GLY A 56 2.22 12.27 1.53
N ASP A 57 1.02 12.00 1.01
CA ASP A 57 -0.16 12.84 1.21
C ASP A 57 -0.93 12.42 2.47
N GLY A 58 -0.39 12.77 3.64
CA GLY A 58 -0.93 12.36 4.94
C GLY A 58 -2.36 12.86 5.23
N GLU A 59 -2.77 13.97 4.64
CA GLU A 59 -4.14 14.50 4.75
C GLU A 59 -5.15 13.59 4.04
N ALA A 60 -4.73 12.78 3.07
CA ALA A 60 -5.60 11.85 2.37
C ALA A 60 -6.30 10.87 3.31
N VAL A 61 -5.69 10.49 4.44
CA VAL A 61 -6.30 9.55 5.41
C VAL A 61 -7.12 10.24 6.51
N ALA A 62 -7.16 11.58 6.53
CA ALA A 62 -7.90 12.33 7.54
C ALA A 62 -9.40 11.99 7.53
N GLY A 63 -9.96 11.67 8.70
CA GLY A 63 -11.38 11.32 8.83
C GLY A 63 -11.75 9.90 8.40
N LEU A 64 -10.78 9.06 8.01
CA LEU A 64 -11.02 7.62 7.96
C LEU A 64 -11.14 7.08 9.40
N SER A 65 -12.09 6.17 9.63
CA SER A 65 -12.10 5.43 10.88
C SER A 65 -10.89 4.49 10.95
N SER A 66 -10.43 4.20 12.17
CA SER A 66 -9.29 3.29 12.38
C SER A 66 -9.54 1.90 11.79
N ASP A 67 -10.78 1.42 11.81
CA ASP A 67 -11.16 0.12 11.23
C ASP A 67 -11.07 0.13 9.70
N GLN A 68 -11.64 1.15 9.05
CA GLN A 68 -11.53 1.32 7.58
C GLN A 68 -10.07 1.42 7.15
N PHE A 69 -9.26 2.19 7.89
CA PHE A 69 -7.84 2.31 7.63
C PHE A 69 -7.13 0.98 7.79
N ALA A 70 -7.26 0.32 8.95
CA ALA A 70 -6.53 -0.91 9.27
C ALA A 70 -6.87 -2.06 8.29
N ARG A 71 -8.14 -2.26 7.98
CA ARG A 71 -8.57 -3.30 7.03
C ARG A 71 -7.99 -3.07 5.65
N THR A 72 -8.16 -1.86 5.12
CA THR A 72 -7.69 -1.49 3.78
C THR A 72 -6.16 -1.52 3.70
N PHE A 73 -5.50 -1.08 4.76
CA PHE A 73 -4.06 -1.10 4.91
C PHE A 73 -3.49 -2.52 4.78
N VAL A 74 -4.07 -3.51 5.49
CA VAL A 74 -3.61 -4.90 5.44
C VAL A 74 -3.80 -5.49 4.04
N GLU A 75 -4.96 -5.28 3.44
CA GLU A 75 -5.25 -5.80 2.08
C GLU A 75 -4.29 -5.21 1.04
N LEU A 76 -4.05 -3.89 1.06
CA LEU A 76 -3.11 -3.26 0.15
C LEU A 76 -1.67 -3.72 0.35
N LEU A 77 -1.26 -3.94 1.60
CA LEU A 77 0.08 -4.44 1.90
C LEU A 77 0.30 -5.84 1.32
N ILE A 78 -0.69 -6.74 1.46
CA ILE A 78 -0.65 -8.08 0.87
C ILE A 78 -0.49 -7.98 -0.65
N GLU A 79 -1.29 -7.15 -1.31
CA GLU A 79 -1.28 -7.00 -2.76
C GLU A 79 0.04 -6.43 -3.30
N LEU A 80 0.63 -5.47 -2.58
CA LEU A 80 1.93 -4.91 -2.93
C LEU A 80 3.07 -5.92 -2.71
N ILE A 81 3.00 -6.76 -1.67
CA ILE A 81 3.95 -7.87 -1.48
C ILE A 81 3.84 -8.88 -2.62
N ILE A 82 2.62 -9.25 -3.02
CA ILE A 82 2.37 -10.16 -4.14
C ILE A 82 2.96 -9.57 -5.44
N ASP A 83 2.77 -8.27 -5.71
CA ASP A 83 3.35 -7.59 -6.87
C ASP A 83 4.89 -7.58 -6.83
N GLU A 84 5.52 -7.32 -5.68
CA GLU A 84 6.98 -7.35 -5.51
C GLU A 84 7.55 -8.76 -5.71
N GLN A 85 6.89 -9.80 -5.18
CA GLN A 85 7.30 -11.19 -5.39
C GLN A 85 7.22 -11.60 -6.86
N GLN A 86 6.19 -11.15 -7.59
CA GLN A 86 6.08 -11.36 -9.04
C GLN A 86 7.16 -10.60 -9.83
N ALA A 87 7.63 -9.47 -9.32
CA ALA A 87 8.73 -8.70 -9.89
C ALA A 87 10.12 -9.31 -9.59
N GLY A 88 10.19 -10.45 -8.89
CA GLY A 88 11.42 -11.17 -8.57
C GLY A 88 12.08 -10.72 -7.25
N THR A 89 11.44 -9.85 -6.48
CA THR A 89 11.92 -9.47 -5.14
C THR A 89 11.61 -10.59 -4.14
N GLY A 90 12.63 -11.11 -3.46
CA GLY A 90 12.44 -12.07 -2.36
C GLY A 90 11.76 -11.44 -1.13
N LEU A 91 11.00 -12.23 -0.37
CA LEU A 91 10.33 -11.74 0.85
C LEU A 91 11.35 -11.21 1.89
N ASP A 92 12.49 -11.87 2.04
CA ASP A 92 13.54 -11.43 2.97
C ASP A 92 14.09 -10.06 2.57
N GLU A 93 14.34 -9.83 1.27
CA GLU A 93 14.80 -8.54 0.77
C GLU A 93 13.77 -7.44 1.01
N PHE A 94 12.48 -7.75 0.81
CA PHE A 94 11.38 -6.85 1.12
C PHE A 94 11.35 -6.47 2.61
N LEU A 95 11.43 -7.47 3.51
CA LEU A 95 11.41 -7.25 4.95
C LEU A 95 12.61 -6.45 5.42
N ASP A 96 13.80 -6.76 4.92
CA ASP A 96 15.04 -6.04 5.19
C ASP A 96 14.93 -4.55 4.84
N ARG A 97 14.33 -4.22 3.68
CA ARG A 97 14.07 -2.82 3.30
C ARG A 97 13.08 -2.15 4.25
N ALA A 98 11.99 -2.84 4.58
CA ALA A 98 10.99 -2.33 5.51
C ALA A 98 11.58 -2.05 6.91
N ILE A 99 12.45 -2.94 7.42
CA ILE A 99 13.17 -2.79 8.69
C ILE A 99 14.05 -1.55 8.65
N ARG A 100 14.97 -1.46 7.68
CA ARG A 100 15.86 -0.31 7.51
C ARG A 100 15.09 1.01 7.43
N ARG A 101 13.95 1.00 6.73
CA ARG A 101 13.09 2.17 6.63
C ARG A 101 12.45 2.54 7.96
N SER A 102 11.98 1.55 8.72
CA SER A 102 11.36 1.76 10.02
C SER A 102 12.32 2.31 11.08
N GLU A 103 13.60 1.93 11.00
CA GLU A 103 14.67 2.46 11.85
C GLU A 103 15.04 3.90 11.47
N ARG A 104 14.95 4.25 10.18
CA ARG A 104 15.23 5.60 9.68
C ARG A 104 14.11 6.59 10.02
N TYR A 105 12.88 6.12 10.12
CA TYR A 105 11.69 6.92 10.44
C TYR A 105 10.93 6.29 11.62
N PRO A 106 11.49 6.35 12.84
CA PRO A 106 10.69 6.12 14.04
C PRO A 106 9.64 7.23 14.07
N TYR A 107 8.36 6.86 14.16
CA TYR A 107 7.23 7.77 13.93
C TYR A 107 7.28 9.10 14.67
#